data_AF-A0A1I2AT17-F1
#
_entry.id   AF-A0A1I2AT17-F1
#
_cell.length_a   1.000
_cell.length_b   1.000
_cell.length_c   1.000
_cell.angle_alpha   90.00
_cell.angle_beta   90.00
_cell.angle_gamma   90.00
#
_symmetry.space_group_name_H-M   'P 1'
#
loop_
_entity.id
_entity.type
_entity.pdbx_description
1 polymer ?
#
loop_
_entity_poly.entity_id
_entity_poly.type
_entity_poly.pdbx_seq_one_letter_code
_entity_poly.pdbx_strand_id
1 'polypeptide(L)'
;MNALMKRFLIRSTLLAIVFFLIGWVISPQVAPQYQLDIFPFILIFFFLATNLVHAYLLRIAGKDIAKFSTRYMATSMLKMLFYLLVAVAYMMIGQEQLKLFLINYLIMYAGFTILEVAEISRVVKMKN
;
A
#
# COMPACT_ATOMS: atom_id res chain seq x y z
N MET A 1 0.11 -3.71 21.07
CA MET A 1 -0.36 -3.92 19.67
C MET A 1 -1.30 -5.11 19.65
N ASN A 2 -2.53 -4.99 19.14
CA ASN A 2 -3.48 -6.12 19.07
C ASN A 2 -2.94 -7.21 18.12
N ALA A 3 -3.24 -8.49 18.36
CA ALA A 3 -2.83 -9.63 17.55
C ALA A 3 -3.17 -9.46 16.06
N LEU A 4 -4.32 -8.85 15.75
CA LEU A 4 -4.72 -8.51 14.38
C LEU A 4 -3.74 -7.54 13.70
N MET A 5 -3.31 -6.49 14.42
CA MET A 5 -2.34 -5.52 13.92
C MET A 5 -0.95 -6.15 13.76
N LYS A 6 -0.51 -6.97 14.73
CA LYS A 6 0.77 -7.68 14.64
C LYS A 6 0.81 -8.58 13.39
N ARG A 7 -0.27 -9.33 13.15
CA ARG A 7 -0.42 -10.19 11.99
C ARG A 7 -0.43 -9.40 10.68
N PHE A 8 -1.16 -8.28 10.63
CA PHE A 8 -1.16 -7.40 9.47
C PHE A 8 0.25 -6.89 9.15
N LEU A 9 0.96 -6.39 10.15
CA LEU A 9 2.30 -5.83 10.00
C LEU A 9 3.31 -6.88 9.53
N ILE A 10 3.21 -8.12 10.01
CA ILE A 10 4.04 -9.24 9.51
C ILE A 10 3.74 -9.51 8.04
N ARG A 11 2.46 -9.58 7.65
CA ARG A 11 2.07 -9.86 6.26
C ARG A 11 2.45 -8.72 5.31
N SER A 12 2.28 -7.47 5.72
CA SER A 12 2.67 -6.30 4.93
C SER A 12 4.19 -6.20 4.81
N THR A 13 4.94 -6.59 5.85
CA THR A 13 6.40 -6.66 5.80
C THR A 13 6.88 -7.78 4.88
N LEU A 14 6.27 -8.97 4.96
CA LEU A 14 6.56 -10.08 4.03
C LEU A 14 6.28 -9.67 2.58
N LEU A 15 5.15 -9.01 2.32
CA LEU A 15 4.83 -8.48 1.00
C LEU A 15 5.86 -7.45 0.54
N ALA A 16 6.29 -6.55 1.43
CA ALA A 16 7.32 -5.56 1.12
C ALA A 16 8.66 -6.22 0.79
N ILE A 17 9.06 -7.26 1.54
CA ILE A 17 10.29 -8.04 1.27
C ILE A 17 10.19 -8.73 -0.08
N VAL A 18 9.06 -9.36 -0.39
CA VAL A 18 8.83 -10.02 -1.70
C VAL A 18 8.96 -8.99 -2.83
N PHE A 19 8.31 -7.84 -2.71
CA PHE A 19 8.45 -6.78 -3.70
C PHE A 19 9.86 -6.23 -3.82
N PHE A 20 10.58 -6.07 -2.69
CA PHE A 20 11.97 -5.63 -2.69
C PHE A 20 12.86 -6.63 -3.44
N LEU A 21 12.73 -7.93 -3.14
CA LEU A 21 13.51 -8.99 -3.81
C LEU A 21 13.19 -9.07 -5.30
N ILE A 22 11.91 -9.00 -5.68
CA ILE A 22 11.48 -8.99 -7.08
C ILE A 22 12.06 -7.77 -7.79
N GLY A 23 11.95 -6.58 -7.19
CA GLY A 23 12.52 -5.35 -7.73
C GLY A 23 14.03 -5.46 -7.89
N TRP A 24 14.74 -5.99 -6.89
CA TRP A 24 16.19 -6.17 -6.91
C TRP A 24 16.66 -7.12 -8.01
N VAL A 25 15.94 -8.23 -8.24
CA VAL A 25 16.30 -9.22 -9.26
C VAL A 25 15.95 -8.74 -10.68
N ILE A 26 14.80 -8.09 -10.85
CA ILE A 26 14.29 -7.68 -12.17
C ILE A 26 14.94 -6.37 -12.65
N SER A 27 15.22 -5.42 -11.76
CA SER A 27 15.80 -4.10 -12.13
C SER A 27 17.05 -4.19 -13.01
N PRO A 28 18.09 -4.97 -12.67
CA PRO A 28 19.31 -5.06 -13.49
C PRO A 28 19.08 -5.73 -14.85
N GLN A 29 18.03 -6.55 -15.02
CA GLN A 29 17.75 -7.27 -16.27
C GLN A 29 16.92 -6.44 -17.25
N VAL A 30 15.98 -5.64 -16.74
CA VAL A 30 15.00 -4.91 -17.57
C VAL A 30 15.47 -3.51 -17.90
N ALA A 31 16.21 -2.86 -16.99
CA ALA A 31 16.61 -1.47 -17.15
C ALA A 31 17.96 -1.16 -16.48
N PRO A 32 19.08 -1.74 -16.95
CA PRO A 32 20.41 -1.51 -16.36
C PRO A 32 20.86 -0.04 -16.37
N GLN A 33 20.35 0.75 -17.31
CA GLN A 33 20.61 2.20 -17.44
C GLN A 33 19.67 3.09 -16.59
N TYR A 34 18.57 2.53 -16.09
CA TYR A 34 17.66 3.20 -15.17
C TYR A 34 17.72 2.45 -13.85
N GLN A 35 18.81 2.60 -13.10
CA GLN A 35 18.82 2.22 -11.70
C GLN A 35 17.63 2.92 -11.04
N LEU A 36 16.69 2.10 -10.58
CA LEU A 36 15.38 2.51 -10.08
C LEU A 36 15.54 3.14 -8.69
N ASP A 37 16.24 4.26 -8.60
CA ASP A 37 16.53 4.96 -7.34
C ASP A 37 15.26 5.31 -6.58
N ILE A 38 14.15 5.52 -7.30
CA ILE A 38 12.86 5.85 -6.70
C ILE A 38 12.07 4.63 -6.19
N PHE A 39 12.39 3.42 -6.64
CA PHE A 39 11.62 2.22 -6.30
C PHE A 39 11.54 1.94 -4.79
N PRO A 40 12.64 2.02 -4.01
CA PRO A 40 12.57 1.88 -2.56
C PRO A 40 11.64 2.90 -1.90
N PHE A 41 11.59 4.13 -2.42
CA PHE A 41 10.72 5.18 -1.89
C PHE A 41 9.24 4.88 -2.16
N ILE A 42 8.89 4.37 -3.34
CA ILE A 42 7.53 3.90 -3.65
C ILE A 42 7.12 2.77 -2.69
N LEU A 43 8.02 1.80 -2.49
CA LEU A 43 7.75 0.66 -1.61
C LEU A 43 7.51 1.10 -0.16
N ILE A 44 8.39 1.95 0.37
CA ILE A 44 8.26 2.51 1.73
C ILE A 44 6.97 3.34 1.85
N PHE A 45 6.66 4.17 0.86
CA PHE A 45 5.45 4.97 0.82
C PHE A 45 4.19 4.10 0.96
N PHE A 46 4.03 3.08 0.10
CA PHE A 46 2.86 2.21 0.17
C PHE A 46 2.82 1.37 1.44
N PHE A 47 3.97 0.88 1.90
CA PHE A 47 4.07 0.16 3.16
C PHE A 47 3.57 1.03 4.34
N LEU A 48 4.11 2.25 4.49
CA LEU A 48 3.73 3.13 5.59
C LEU A 48 2.27 3.57 5.50
N ALA A 49 1.83 4.05 4.33
CA ALA A 49 0.47 4.53 4.15
C ALA A 49 -0.57 3.43 4.44
N THR A 50 -0.33 2.21 3.95
CA THR A 50 -1.24 1.07 4.16
C THR A 50 -1.25 0.62 5.62
N ASN A 51 -0.10 0.54 6.29
CA ASN A 51 -0.05 0.17 7.71
C ASN A 51 -0.71 1.23 8.60
N LEU A 52 -0.54 2.52 8.29
CA LEU A 52 -1.20 3.61 9.03
C LEU A 52 -2.73 3.54 8.87
N VAL A 53 -3.21 3.39 7.64
CA VAL A 53 -4.65 3.29 7.36
C VAL A 53 -5.25 2.04 8.00
N HIS A 54 -4.58 0.89 7.89
CA HIS A 54 -5.04 -0.33 8.55
C HIS A 54 -5.09 -0.20 10.07
N ALA A 55 -4.08 0.40 10.70
CA ALA A 55 -4.07 0.66 12.15
C ALA A 55 -5.24 1.54 12.59
N TYR A 56 -5.51 2.61 11.83
CA TYR A 56 -6.65 3.50 12.06
C TYR A 56 -7.99 2.75 11.97
N LEU A 57 -8.16 1.92 10.93
CA LEU A 57 -9.37 1.15 10.71
C LEU A 57 -9.60 0.09 11.79
N LEU A 58 -8.56 -0.63 12.22
CA LEU A 58 -8.65 -1.57 13.35
C LEU A 58 -9.09 -0.87 14.64
N ARG A 59 -8.60 0.34 14.91
CA ARG A 59 -8.99 1.13 16.08
C ARG A 59 -10.48 1.48 16.04
N ILE A 60 -11.03 1.78 14.86
CA ILE A 60 -12.45 2.07 14.67
C ILE A 60 -13.29 0.80 14.82
N ALA A 61 -12.89 -0.31 14.19
CA ALA A 61 -13.57 -1.60 14.29
C ALA A 61 -13.68 -2.09 15.74
N GLY A 62 -12.73 -1.70 16.60
CA GLY A 62 -12.78 -1.96 18.04
C GLY A 62 -13.89 -1.23 18.78
N LYS A 63 -14.32 -0.05 18.31
CA LYS A 63 -15.24 0.85 19.02
C LYS A 63 -16.70 0.73 18.57
N ASP A 64 -16.93 0.67 17.25
CA ASP A 64 -18.29 0.72 16.68
C ASP A 64 -18.28 0.02 15.32
N ILE A 65 -18.75 -1.24 15.29
CA ILE A 65 -18.77 -2.04 14.05
C ILE A 65 -19.87 -1.58 13.09
N ALA A 66 -20.96 -1.01 13.60
CA ALA A 66 -22.06 -0.54 12.76
C ALA A 66 -21.62 0.63 11.87
N LYS A 67 -20.74 1.51 12.38
CA LYS A 67 -20.16 2.63 11.61
C LYS A 67 -18.86 2.28 10.89
N PHE A 68 -18.37 1.05 11.02
CA PHE A 68 -17.10 0.64 10.43
C PHE A 68 -17.13 0.71 8.90
N SER A 69 -18.20 0.21 8.27
CA SER A 69 -18.32 0.17 6.80
C SER A 69 -18.24 1.56 6.17
N THR A 70 -19.00 2.52 6.69
CA THR A 70 -18.99 3.92 6.20
C THR A 70 -17.62 4.56 6.36
N ARG A 71 -16.97 4.37 7.52
CA ARG A 71 -15.64 4.93 7.78
C ARG A 71 -14.56 4.26 6.93
N TYR A 72 -14.68 2.96 6.69
CA TYR A 72 -13.81 2.21 5.80
C TYR A 72 -13.88 2.76 4.38
N MET A 73 -15.10 2.91 3.83
CA MET A 73 -15.30 3.45 2.49
C MET A 73 -14.70 4.86 2.35
N ALA A 74 -14.99 5.76 3.29
CA ALA A 74 -14.46 7.13 3.28
C ALA A 74 -12.93 7.16 3.35
N THR A 75 -12.33 6.35 4.22
CA THR A 75 -10.87 6.28 4.38
C THR A 75 -10.20 5.72 3.13
N SER A 76 -10.76 4.66 2.54
CA SER A 76 -10.24 4.07 1.30
C SER A 76 -10.35 5.02 0.11
N MET A 77 -11.44 5.79 0.00
CA MET A 77 -11.60 6.82 -1.02
C MET A 77 -10.56 7.93 -0.85
N LEU A 78 -10.40 8.47 0.35
CA LEU A 78 -9.39 9.50 0.64
C LEU A 78 -7.98 9.00 0.35
N LYS A 79 -7.65 7.76 0.73
CA LYS A 79 -6.37 7.14 0.43
C LYS A 79 -6.14 7.03 -1.08
N MET A 80 -7.14 6.59 -1.84
CA MET A 80 -7.04 6.48 -3.30
C MET A 80 -6.82 7.84 -3.96
N LEU A 81 -7.56 8.88 -3.54
CA LEU A 81 -7.36 10.24 -4.04
C LEU A 81 -5.97 10.78 -3.71
N PHE A 82 -5.49 10.54 -2.48
CA PHE A 82 -4.15 10.89 -2.08
C PHE A 82 -3.08 10.20 -2.94
N TYR A 83 -3.23 8.91 -3.20
CA TYR A 83 -2.33 8.17 -4.09
C TYR A 83 -2.36 8.71 -5.52
N LEU A 84 -3.52 9.12 -6.02
CA LEU A 84 -3.64 9.73 -7.34
C LEU A 84 -2.93 11.09 -7.39
N LEU A 85 -3.12 11.93 -6.37
CA LEU A 85 -2.43 13.23 -6.26
C LEU A 85 -0.91 13.07 -6.24
N VAL A 86 -0.39 12.08 -5.50
CA VAL A 86 1.05 11.79 -5.46
C VAL A 86 1.58 11.38 -6.84
N ALA A 87 0.84 10.54 -7.57
CA ALA A 87 1.23 10.12 -8.92
C ALA A 87 1.22 11.31 -9.91
N VAL A 88 0.18 12.15 -9.88
CA VAL A 88 0.07 13.35 -10.72
C VAL A 88 1.17 14.35 -10.38
N ALA A 89 1.45 14.60 -9.11
CA ALA A 89 2.52 15.49 -8.68
C ALA A 89 3.88 15.02 -9.22
N TYR A 90 4.14 13.70 -9.19
CA TYR A 90 5.37 13.14 -9.76
C TYR A 90 5.44 13.33 -11.29
N MET A 91 4.31 13.17 -12.00
CA MET A 91 4.23 13.41 -13.45
C MET A 91 4.57 14.86 -13.83
N MET A 92 4.14 15.82 -13.02
CA MET A 92 4.35 17.25 -13.30
C MET A 92 5.82 17.70 -13.17
N ILE A 93 6.66 16.93 -12.47
CA ILE A 93 8.09 17.26 -12.26
C ILE A 93 8.95 16.93 -13.50
N GLY A 94 8.38 16.30 -14.54
CA GLY A 94 9.08 16.08 -15.82
C GLY A 94 10.14 14.98 -15.74
N GLN A 95 9.79 13.86 -15.13
CA GLN A 95 10.72 12.76 -14.86
C GLN A 95 10.92 11.86 -16.09
N GLU A 96 12.17 11.69 -16.54
CA GLU A 96 12.53 10.82 -17.68
C GLU A 96 12.07 9.37 -17.49
N GLN A 97 11.99 8.91 -16.23
CA GLN A 97 11.63 7.55 -15.86
C GLN A 97 10.12 7.36 -15.56
N LEU A 98 9.26 8.29 -16.01
CA LEU A 98 7.86 8.33 -15.60
C LEU A 98 7.11 7.01 -15.87
N LYS A 99 7.33 6.38 -17.02
CA LYS A 99 6.65 5.12 -17.37
C LYS A 99 6.97 4.00 -16.38
N LEU A 100 8.24 3.85 -16.01
CA LEU A 100 8.70 2.87 -15.04
C LEU A 100 8.17 3.18 -13.64
N PHE A 101 8.14 4.46 -13.25
CA PHE A 101 7.52 4.90 -12.01
C PHE A 101 6.06 4.47 -11.94
N LEU A 102 5.25 4.79 -12.96
CA LEU A 102 3.81 4.49 -12.96
C LEU A 102 3.52 2.98 -12.89
N ILE A 103 4.30 2.16 -13.59
CA ILE A 103 4.15 0.70 -13.54
C ILE A 103 4.43 0.18 -12.12
N ASN A 104 5.57 0.57 -11.53
CA ASN A 104 5.91 0.17 -10.16
C ASN A 104 4.88 0.69 -9.15
N TYR A 105 4.45 1.94 -9.31
CA TYR A 105 3.43 2.56 -8.47
C TYR A 105 2.12 1.79 -8.50
N LEU A 106 1.67 1.37 -9.70
CA LEU A 106 0.45 0.59 -9.88
C LEU A 106 0.56 -0.82 -9.27
N ILE A 107 1.70 -1.49 -9.45
CA ILE A 107 1.97 -2.81 -8.87
C ILE A 107 1.93 -2.74 -7.34
N MET A 108 2.60 -1.75 -6.74
CA MET A 108 2.59 -1.56 -5.29
C MET A 108 1.20 -1.22 -4.78
N TYR A 109 0.50 -0.30 -5.46
CA TYR A 109 -0.89 0.03 -5.16
C TYR A 109 -1.78 -1.21 -5.11
N ALA A 110 -1.75 -2.03 -6.16
CA ALA A 110 -2.56 -3.24 -6.25
C ALA A 110 -2.20 -4.24 -5.13
N GLY A 111 -0.91 -4.54 -4.96
CA GLY A 111 -0.46 -5.52 -3.97
C GLY A 111 -0.85 -5.15 -2.54
N PHE A 112 -0.56 -3.92 -2.12
CA PHE A 112 -0.90 -3.46 -0.77
C PHE A 112 -2.41 -3.29 -0.56
N THR A 113 -3.14 -2.85 -1.60
CA THR A 113 -4.60 -2.73 -1.51
C THR A 113 -5.28 -4.09 -1.38
N ILE A 114 -4.86 -5.08 -2.17
CA ILE A 114 -5.38 -6.46 -2.06
C ILE A 114 -5.17 -7.00 -0.65
N LEU A 115 -3.96 -6.82 -0.10
CA LEU A 115 -3.65 -7.26 1.26
C LEU A 115 -4.55 -6.57 2.30
N GLU A 116 -4.70 -5.25 2.22
CA GLU A 116 -5.53 -4.47 3.16
C GLU A 116 -6.99 -4.91 3.11
N VAL A 117 -7.57 -5.02 1.91
CA VAL A 117 -8.96 -5.45 1.71
C VAL A 117 -9.15 -6.86 2.27
N ALA A 118 -8.26 -7.80 1.95
CA ALA A 118 -8.35 -9.19 2.42
C ALA A 118 -8.32 -9.30 3.95
N GLU A 119 -7.46 -8.52 4.61
CA GLU A 119 -7.35 -8.53 6.07
C GLU A 119 -8.53 -7.81 6.74
N ILE A 120 -9.00 -6.70 6.19
CA ILE A 120 -10.19 -6.00 6.72
C ILE A 120 -11.45 -6.85 6.56
N SER A 121 -11.66 -7.48 5.41
CA SER A 121 -12.80 -8.38 5.21
C SER A 121 -12.80 -9.52 6.22
N ARG A 122 -11.62 -10.03 6.61
CA ARG A 122 -11.51 -11.04 7.67
C ARG A 122 -11.92 -10.47 9.04
N VAL A 123 -11.46 -9.26 9.37
CA VAL A 123 -11.80 -8.61 10.66
C VAL A 123 -13.31 -8.40 10.81
N VAL A 124 -13.98 -7.97 9.73
CA VAL A 124 -15.44 -7.78 9.73
C VAL A 124 -16.15 -9.13 9.92
N LYS A 125 -15.74 -10.17 9.20
CA LYS A 125 -16.33 -11.52 9.32
C LYS A 125 -16.15 -12.17 10.70
N MET A 126 -15.08 -11.85 11.43
CA MET A 126 -14.84 -12.42 12.76
C MET A 126 -15.68 -11.76 13.87
N LYS A 127 -16.24 -10.56 13.62
CA LYS A 127 -16.96 -9.77 14.62
C LYS A 127 -18.48 -9.73 14.40
N ASN A 128 -18.96 -10.15 13.23
CA ASN A 128 -20.37 -10.47 12.96
C ASN A 128 -20.63 -11.93 13.27
#